data_AF-A0A4V1D1N8-F1
#
_entry.id   AF-A0A4V1D1N8-F1
#
_cell.length_a   1.000
_cell.length_b   1.000
_cell.length_c   1.000
_cell.angle_alpha   90.00
_cell.angle_beta   90.00
_cell.angle_gamma   90.00
#
_symmetry.space_group_name_H-M   'P 1'
#
loop_
_entity.id
_entity.type
_entity.pdbx_description
1 polymer ?
#
loop_
_entity_poly.entity_id
_entity_poly.type
_entity_poly.pdbx_seq_one_letter_code
_entity_poly.pdbx_strand_id
1 'polypeptide(L)'
;MYSRQPFTFDRVVRMIISCLVIFAVLWLIYTLRGVLLPFFVACLVAYIFEPFVQFNRQLLHLKGRVIAIFVTLFEATFLFIALCYLLVPMIVSEMEHMAHLLRQYSETRIDTPFLPESVHEIIKKYIDFDYLSQLLGREDRMKMFESVISSTWSIVTSGISLIIGVLSWFIVFLYVIFIMLDYERLSKSFHRMVPPAYRKTVFRIGNDIQRSMNHYFRGQALISFCVGVLFCVGFLIIGMPLAVILGMFIGLLNMVPYLQLISLVPTTLLCLVCSVDSGIDFWVIFWECMAVYCIVQCIQDLFLTPKIMGKAMGLNPAIILLSLSVWGSLLGFLGLIIALPLTTLLLAYYDEYLTVVSHRAEKHDKPDKKTAT
;
A
#
# COMPACT_ATOMS: atom_id res chain seq x y z
N MET A 1 31.92 30.69 -26.28
CA MET A 1 32.05 31.85 -25.36
C MET A 1 30.73 31.97 -24.61
N TYR A 2 30.65 31.47 -23.37
CA TYR A 2 29.41 31.38 -22.59
C TYR A 2 28.88 32.80 -22.30
N SER A 3 27.88 33.28 -23.04
CA SER A 3 27.22 34.54 -22.72
C SER A 3 26.40 34.33 -21.44
N ARG A 4 26.92 34.79 -20.30
CA ARG A 4 26.15 34.92 -19.07
C ARG A 4 24.99 35.88 -19.36
N GLN A 5 23.81 35.35 -19.65
CA GLN A 5 22.59 36.16 -19.67
C GLN A 5 22.44 36.80 -18.29
N PRO A 6 22.27 38.13 -18.19
CA PRO A 6 22.19 38.79 -16.89
C PRO A 6 21.00 38.25 -16.11
N PHE A 7 21.19 37.96 -14.82
CA PHE A 7 20.09 37.72 -13.89
C PHE A 7 19.25 39.00 -13.82
N THR A 8 18.17 39.06 -14.59
CA THR A 8 17.20 40.15 -14.47
C THR A 8 16.51 40.03 -13.12
N PHE A 9 16.34 41.16 -12.42
CA PHE A 9 15.70 41.25 -11.10
C PHE A 9 14.34 40.53 -11.09
N ASP A 10 13.59 40.62 -12.19
CA ASP A 10 12.30 39.97 -12.40
C ASP A 10 12.36 38.43 -12.35
N ARG A 11 13.47 37.82 -12.80
CA ARG A 11 13.65 36.36 -12.75
C ARG A 11 13.97 35.87 -11.34
N VAL A 12 14.74 36.66 -10.59
CA VAL A 12 15.06 36.40 -9.17
C VAL A 12 13.81 36.54 -8.33
N VAL A 13 13.04 37.62 -8.52
CA VAL A 13 11.76 37.85 -7.84
C VAL A 13 10.78 36.70 -8.12
N ARG A 14 10.66 36.24 -9.37
CA ARG A 14 9.78 35.11 -9.72
C ARG A 14 10.24 33.79 -9.10
N MET A 15 11.54 33.53 -9.01
CA MET A 15 12.09 32.36 -8.31
C MET A 15 11.81 32.41 -6.80
N ILE A 16 12.05 33.55 -6.16
CA ILE A 16 11.78 33.75 -4.73
C ILE A 16 10.29 33.56 -4.45
N ILE A 17 9.40 34.19 -5.22
CA ILE A 17 7.95 34.03 -5.07
C ILE A 17 7.54 32.57 -5.25
N SER A 18 8.10 31.86 -6.24
CA SER A 18 7.80 30.44 -6.45
C SER A 18 8.24 29.58 -5.27
N CYS A 19 9.45 29.78 -4.75
CA CYS A 19 9.93 29.08 -3.55
C CYS A 19 9.08 29.38 -2.31
N LEU A 20 8.66 30.63 -2.13
CA LEU A 20 7.83 31.06 -1.01
C LEU A 20 6.42 30.47 -1.09
N VAL A 21 5.84 30.40 -2.30
CA VAL A 21 4.58 29.71 -2.55
C VAL A 21 4.70 28.22 -2.27
N ILE A 22 5.77 27.55 -2.74
CA ILE A 22 6.00 26.13 -2.47
C ILE A 22 6.11 25.88 -0.96
N PHE A 23 6.90 26.70 -0.24
CA PHE A 23 7.05 26.58 1.20
C PHE A 23 5.72 26.80 1.93
N ALA A 24 4.94 27.83 1.54
CA ALA A 24 3.63 28.11 2.12
C ALA A 24 2.65 26.94 1.89
N VAL A 25 2.65 26.34 0.69
CA VAL A 25 1.84 25.16 0.38
C VAL A 25 2.26 23.96 1.23
N LEU A 26 3.56 23.68 1.37
CA LEU A 26 4.06 22.58 2.21
C LEU A 26 3.70 22.79 3.69
N TRP A 27 3.83 24.02 4.19
CA TRP A 27 3.46 24.38 5.56
C TRP A 27 1.95 24.26 5.80
N LEU A 28 1.13 24.66 4.82
CA LEU A 28 -0.32 24.51 4.87
C LEU A 28 -0.72 23.03 4.87
N ILE A 29 -0.13 22.21 4.00
CA ILE A 29 -0.37 20.76 3.95
C ILE A 29 0.01 20.11 5.29
N TYR A 30 1.17 20.47 5.85
CA TYR A 30 1.62 19.96 7.14
C TYR A 30 0.64 20.30 8.26
N THR A 31 0.14 21.53 8.28
CA THR A 31 -0.85 22.01 9.27
C THR A 31 -2.19 21.32 9.11
N LEU A 32 -2.67 21.15 7.87
CA LEU A 32 -3.99 20.61 7.56
C LEU A 32 -4.01 19.08 7.38
N ARG A 33 -2.87 18.38 7.52
CA ARG A 33 -2.77 16.93 7.29
C ARG A 33 -3.82 16.13 8.06
N GLY A 34 -4.15 16.53 9.29
CA GLY A 34 -5.14 15.85 10.12
C GLY A 34 -6.54 15.81 9.51
N VAL A 35 -6.89 16.81 8.69
CA VAL A 35 -8.20 16.92 8.04
C VAL A 35 -8.14 16.52 6.56
N LEU A 36 -7.02 16.79 5.88
CA LEU A 36 -6.84 16.40 4.48
C LEU A 36 -6.62 14.89 4.31
N LEU A 37 -6.03 14.20 5.28
CA LEU A 37 -5.78 12.75 5.16
C LEU A 37 -7.07 11.94 4.92
N PRO A 38 -8.14 12.08 5.74
CA PRO A 38 -9.45 11.46 5.46
C PRO A 38 -9.98 11.71 4.04
N PHE A 39 -9.83 12.96 3.57
CA PHE A 39 -10.27 13.36 2.23
C PHE A 39 -9.43 12.70 1.13
N PHE A 40 -8.10 12.67 1.27
CA PHE A 40 -7.23 12.01 0.30
C PHE A 40 -7.41 10.49 0.30
N VAL A 41 -7.63 9.88 1.47
CA VAL A 41 -7.98 8.46 1.58
C VAL A 41 -9.27 8.20 0.82
N ALA A 42 -10.28 9.04 1.04
CA ALA A 42 -11.54 8.93 0.32
C ALA A 42 -11.38 9.11 -1.20
N CYS A 43 -10.55 10.06 -1.65
CA CYS A 43 -10.20 10.23 -3.06
C CYS A 43 -9.51 8.99 -3.64
N LEU A 44 -8.56 8.40 -2.91
CA LEU A 44 -7.84 7.21 -3.34
C LEU A 44 -8.75 5.99 -3.44
N VAL A 45 -9.57 5.76 -2.41
CA VAL A 45 -10.57 4.69 -2.41
C VAL A 45 -11.56 4.90 -3.55
N ALA A 46 -12.14 6.09 -3.68
CA ALA A 46 -13.03 6.42 -4.79
C ALA A 46 -12.40 6.14 -6.16
N TYR A 47 -11.11 6.47 -6.32
CA TYR A 47 -10.36 6.21 -7.53
C TYR A 47 -10.15 4.72 -7.82
N ILE A 48 -9.79 3.93 -6.80
CA ILE A 48 -9.62 2.47 -6.91
C ILE A 48 -10.96 1.80 -7.24
N PHE A 49 -12.07 2.31 -6.69
CA PHE A 49 -13.41 1.78 -6.89
C PHE A 49 -14.07 2.24 -8.21
N GLU A 50 -13.66 3.37 -8.79
CA GLU A 50 -14.19 3.89 -10.06
C GLU A 50 -14.25 2.86 -11.22
N PRO A 51 -13.23 2.05 -11.51
CA PRO A 51 -13.33 1.02 -12.55
C PRO A 51 -14.42 -0.01 -12.26
N PHE A 52 -14.63 -0.38 -11.00
CA PHE A 52 -15.70 -1.28 -10.59
C PHE A 52 -17.07 -0.63 -10.74
N VAL A 53 -17.19 0.68 -10.44
CA VAL A 53 -18.44 1.42 -10.64
C VAL A 53 -18.82 1.47 -12.11
N GLN A 54 -17.83 1.75 -12.97
CA GLN A 54 -18.04 1.78 -14.42
C GLN A 54 -18.36 0.39 -14.97
N PHE A 55 -17.70 -0.65 -14.46
CA PHE A 55 -17.98 -2.04 -14.81
C PHE A 55 -19.42 -2.42 -14.45
N ASN A 56 -19.85 -2.17 -13.21
CA ASN A 56 -21.22 -2.45 -12.76
C ASN A 56 -22.26 -1.59 -13.49
N ARG A 57 -21.93 -0.34 -13.82
CA ARG A 57 -22.80 0.53 -14.64
C ARG A 57 -23.02 -0.05 -16.04
N GLN A 58 -21.95 -0.54 -16.68
CA GLN A 58 -22.00 -1.12 -18.01
C GLN A 58 -22.70 -2.48 -18.00
N LEU A 59 -22.34 -3.36 -17.05
CA LEU A 59 -22.87 -4.71 -16.94
C LEU A 59 -24.38 -4.71 -16.64
N LEU A 60 -24.84 -3.85 -15.72
CA LEU A 60 -26.24 -3.78 -15.28
C LEU A 60 -27.06 -2.73 -16.05
N HIS A 61 -26.49 -2.09 -17.07
CA HIS A 61 -27.15 -1.03 -17.88
C HIS A 61 -27.84 0.06 -17.04
N LEU A 62 -27.25 0.43 -15.90
CA LEU A 62 -27.87 1.36 -14.95
C LEU A 62 -27.83 2.79 -15.49
N LYS A 63 -29.01 3.44 -15.57
CA LYS A 63 -29.16 4.82 -16.05
C LYS A 63 -28.59 5.87 -15.08
N GLY A 64 -28.28 5.51 -13.83
CA GLY A 64 -27.81 6.43 -12.78
C GLY A 64 -26.49 5.97 -12.14
N ARG A 65 -25.56 6.93 -11.94
CA ARG A 65 -24.26 6.70 -11.27
C ARG A 65 -24.43 6.27 -9.80
N VAL A 66 -25.44 6.81 -9.13
CA VAL A 66 -25.71 6.55 -7.70
C VAL A 66 -25.96 5.06 -7.44
N ILE A 67 -26.80 4.42 -8.27
CA ILE A 67 -27.13 3.00 -8.12
C ILE A 67 -25.89 2.14 -8.34
N ALA A 68 -25.07 2.46 -9.35
CA ALA A 68 -23.83 1.74 -9.60
C ALA A 68 -22.85 1.84 -8.41
N ILE A 69 -22.74 3.01 -7.76
CA ILE A 69 -21.91 3.20 -6.57
C ILE A 69 -22.41 2.34 -5.41
N PHE A 70 -23.71 2.37 -5.10
CA PHE A 70 -24.27 1.54 -4.03
C PHE A 70 -24.09 0.05 -4.29
N VAL A 71 -24.28 -0.40 -5.54
CA VAL A 71 -24.03 -1.79 -5.94
C VAL A 71 -22.56 -2.16 -5.72
N THR A 72 -21.60 -1.33 -6.14
CA THR A 72 -20.17 -1.61 -5.90
C THR A 72 -19.80 -1.63 -4.43
N LEU A 73 -20.34 -0.71 -3.62
CA LEU A 73 -20.07 -0.67 -2.19
C LEU A 73 -20.67 -1.89 -1.50
N PHE A 74 -21.87 -2.29 -1.90
CA PHE A 74 -22.52 -3.51 -1.41
C PHE A 74 -21.72 -4.76 -1.79
N GLU A 75 -21.32 -4.89 -3.05
CA GLU A 75 -20.51 -6.02 -3.54
C GLU A 75 -19.17 -6.12 -2.80
N ALA A 76 -18.47 -5.00 -2.62
CA ALA A 76 -17.20 -5.00 -1.90
C ALA A 76 -17.37 -5.29 -0.41
N THR A 77 -18.42 -4.77 0.22
CA THR A 77 -18.73 -5.07 1.62
C THR A 77 -19.10 -6.54 1.78
N PHE A 78 -19.90 -7.09 0.87
CA PHE A 78 -20.26 -8.50 0.85
C PHE A 78 -19.05 -9.40 0.65
N LEU A 79 -18.17 -9.07 -0.31
CA LEU A 79 -16.93 -9.81 -0.55
C LEU A 79 -16.03 -9.76 0.68
N PHE A 80 -15.87 -8.60 1.31
CA PHE A 80 -15.10 -8.45 2.54
C PHE A 80 -15.66 -9.29 3.69
N ILE A 81 -16.99 -9.25 3.92
CA ILE A 81 -17.64 -10.07 4.95
C ILE A 81 -17.49 -11.56 4.63
N ALA A 82 -17.68 -11.98 3.39
CA ALA A 82 -17.51 -13.37 2.97
C ALA A 82 -16.06 -13.85 3.15
N LEU A 83 -15.08 -13.01 2.79
CA LEU A 83 -13.67 -13.28 3.00
C LEU A 83 -13.36 -13.43 4.50
N CYS A 84 -13.85 -12.53 5.34
CA CYS A 84 -13.70 -12.65 6.79
C CYS A 84 -14.39 -13.91 7.34
N TYR A 85 -15.60 -14.24 6.86
CA TYR A 85 -16.33 -15.43 7.29
C TYR A 85 -15.59 -16.72 6.91
N LEU A 86 -14.86 -16.75 5.80
CA LEU A 86 -14.06 -17.91 5.39
C LEU A 86 -12.70 -17.95 6.10
N LEU A 87 -12.00 -16.82 6.18
CA LEU A 87 -10.64 -16.74 6.73
C LEU A 87 -10.62 -16.81 8.25
N VAL A 88 -11.48 -16.07 8.95
CA VAL A 88 -11.45 -15.99 10.42
C VAL A 88 -11.56 -17.37 11.08
N PRO A 89 -12.52 -18.25 10.75
CA PRO A 89 -12.57 -19.58 11.37
C PRO A 89 -11.36 -20.44 11.01
N MET A 90 -10.80 -20.28 9.81
CA MET A 90 -9.57 -20.98 9.41
C MET A 90 -8.36 -20.51 10.24
N ILE A 91 -8.23 -19.19 10.47
CA ILE A 91 -7.20 -18.64 11.36
C ILE A 91 -7.41 -19.15 12.79
N VAL A 92 -8.63 -19.06 13.32
CA VAL A 92 -8.93 -19.42 14.70
C VAL A 92 -8.70 -20.91 14.96
N SER A 93 -9.19 -21.78 14.08
CA SER A 93 -9.00 -23.23 14.21
C SER A 93 -7.53 -23.61 14.19
N GLU A 94 -6.72 -22.95 13.34
CA GLU A 94 -5.30 -23.28 13.32
C GLU A 94 -4.52 -22.63 14.45
N MET A 95 -4.89 -21.43 14.88
CA MET A 95 -4.34 -20.82 16.08
C MET A 95 -4.62 -21.65 17.34
N GLU A 96 -5.79 -22.31 17.42
CA GLU A 96 -6.09 -23.28 18.48
C GLU A 96 -5.18 -24.52 18.40
N HIS A 97 -4.98 -25.05 17.19
CA HIS A 97 -4.06 -26.17 16.97
C HIS A 97 -2.63 -25.79 17.40
N MET A 98 -2.17 -24.61 17.00
CA MET A 98 -0.88 -24.04 17.40
C MET A 98 -0.75 -23.90 18.91
N ALA A 99 -1.77 -23.33 19.57
CA ALA A 99 -1.77 -23.12 21.01
C ALA A 99 -1.73 -24.43 21.80
N HIS A 100 -2.44 -25.46 21.32
CA HIS A 100 -2.41 -26.79 21.92
C HIS A 100 -1.02 -27.44 21.81
N LEU A 101 -0.37 -27.35 20.65
CA LEU A 101 0.98 -27.86 20.44
C LEU A 101 2.03 -27.12 21.29
N LEU A 102 1.90 -25.80 21.40
CA LEU A 102 2.73 -24.95 22.26
C LEU A 102 2.58 -25.30 23.75
N ARG A 103 1.35 -25.55 24.23
CA ARG A 103 1.11 -25.99 25.63
C ARG A 103 1.71 -27.36 25.89
N GLN A 104 1.46 -28.32 25.00
CA GLN A 104 2.01 -29.67 25.12
C GLN A 104 3.54 -29.66 25.16
N TYR A 105 4.17 -28.75 24.41
CA TYR A 105 5.62 -28.52 24.47
C TYR A 105 6.09 -27.92 25.80
N SER A 106 5.33 -26.99 26.40
CA SER A 106 5.67 -26.40 27.70
C SER A 106 5.51 -27.35 28.89
N GLU A 107 4.52 -28.25 28.83
CA GLU A 107 4.16 -29.18 29.91
C GLU A 107 4.99 -30.46 29.86
N THR A 108 5.35 -30.93 28.66
CA THR A 108 6.15 -32.14 28.51
C THR A 108 7.63 -31.77 28.65
N ARG A 109 8.19 -31.91 29.87
CA ARG A 109 9.64 -31.96 30.11
C ARG A 109 10.27 -33.05 29.24
N ILE A 110 10.73 -32.70 28.04
CA ILE A 110 11.48 -33.62 27.19
C ILE A 110 12.79 -32.93 26.82
N ASP A 111 13.89 -33.53 27.28
CA ASP A 111 15.20 -33.51 26.63
C ASP A 111 15.00 -33.78 25.14
N THR A 112 14.83 -32.73 24.33
CA THR A 112 14.80 -32.88 22.88
C THR A 112 16.20 -32.57 22.35
N PRO A 113 16.90 -33.53 21.72
CA PRO A 113 18.25 -33.34 21.18
C PRO A 113 18.39 -32.30 20.07
N PHE A 114 17.30 -31.64 19.66
CA PHE A 114 17.15 -31.02 18.33
C PHE A 114 16.93 -29.50 18.38
N LEU A 115 16.93 -28.89 19.57
CA LEU A 115 16.98 -27.44 19.75
C LEU A 115 18.31 -27.06 20.41
N PRO A 116 19.13 -26.19 19.81
CA PRO A 116 20.33 -25.67 20.49
C PRO A 116 19.92 -25.02 21.82
N GLU A 117 20.64 -25.30 22.91
CA GLU A 117 20.32 -24.78 24.25
C GLU A 117 20.12 -23.25 24.27
N SER A 118 20.84 -22.53 23.41
CA SER A 118 20.72 -21.08 23.22
C SER A 118 19.35 -20.62 22.72
N VAL A 119 18.69 -21.41 21.89
CA VAL A 119 17.35 -21.12 21.38
C VAL A 119 16.31 -21.42 22.45
N HIS A 120 16.51 -22.50 23.22
CA HIS A 120 15.65 -22.88 24.34
C HIS A 120 15.61 -21.79 25.44
N GLU A 121 16.77 -21.22 25.78
CA GLU A 121 16.90 -20.09 26.72
C GLU A 121 16.23 -18.80 26.21
N ILE A 122 16.44 -18.41 24.94
CA ILE A 122 15.86 -17.19 24.35
C ILE A 122 14.33 -17.31 24.27
N ILE A 123 13.85 -18.46 23.85
CA ILE A 123 12.43 -18.75 23.73
C ILE A 123 11.75 -18.69 25.11
N LYS A 124 12.30 -19.34 26.14
CA LYS A 124 11.74 -19.31 27.50
C LYS A 124 11.81 -17.93 28.16
N LYS A 125 12.78 -17.11 27.77
CA LYS A 125 13.05 -15.78 28.35
C LYS A 125 12.23 -14.66 27.72
N TYR A 126 11.84 -14.80 26.45
CA TYR A 126 11.11 -13.76 25.70
C TYR A 126 9.70 -14.15 25.26
N ILE A 127 9.38 -15.45 25.23
CA ILE A 127 8.07 -15.96 24.83
C ILE A 127 7.46 -16.68 26.03
N ASP A 128 6.52 -16.00 26.69
CA ASP A 128 5.76 -16.58 27.80
C ASP A 128 4.63 -17.46 27.23
N PHE A 129 4.91 -18.76 27.14
CA PHE A 129 4.00 -19.76 26.56
C PHE A 129 2.71 -19.90 27.36
N ASP A 130 2.74 -19.63 28.66
CA ASP A 130 1.53 -19.61 29.49
C ASP A 130 0.64 -18.42 29.11
N TYR A 131 1.24 -17.23 28.90
CA TYR A 131 0.52 -16.06 28.42
C TYR A 131 -0.03 -16.25 26.99
N LEU A 132 0.78 -16.79 26.07
CA LEU A 132 0.37 -17.04 24.68
C LEU A 132 -0.75 -18.07 24.58
N SER A 133 -0.68 -19.12 25.40
CA SER A 133 -1.68 -20.17 25.39
C SER A 133 -2.96 -19.79 26.12
N GLN A 134 -2.89 -18.93 27.14
CA GLN A 134 -4.06 -18.29 27.73
C GLN A 134 -4.73 -17.35 26.71
N LEU A 135 -3.97 -16.53 25.98
CA LEU A 135 -4.49 -15.65 24.93
C LEU A 135 -5.26 -16.39 23.82
N LEU A 136 -4.83 -17.61 23.51
CA LEU A 136 -5.36 -18.45 22.42
C LEU A 136 -6.38 -19.50 22.91
N GLY A 137 -6.66 -19.54 24.23
CA GLY A 137 -7.59 -20.48 24.84
C GLY A 137 -9.06 -20.17 24.55
N ARG A 138 -9.90 -21.21 24.59
CA ARG A 138 -11.33 -21.20 24.20
C ARG A 138 -12.18 -20.13 24.90
N GLU A 139 -11.86 -19.80 26.16
CA GLU A 139 -12.51 -18.77 26.98
C GLU A 139 -12.10 -17.34 26.59
N ASP A 140 -10.87 -17.16 26.10
CA ASP A 140 -10.35 -15.88 25.65
C ASP A 140 -10.57 -15.62 24.16
N ARG A 141 -11.10 -16.56 23.36
CA ARG A 141 -11.59 -16.25 21.99
C ARG A 141 -12.76 -15.27 22.03
N MET A 142 -13.63 -15.45 23.02
CA MET A 142 -14.71 -14.51 23.29
C MET A 142 -14.12 -13.20 23.81
N LYS A 143 -13.08 -13.25 24.65
CA LYS A 143 -12.34 -12.05 25.08
C LYS A 143 -11.50 -11.39 24.00
N MET A 144 -11.05 -12.08 22.95
CA MET A 144 -10.23 -11.54 21.85
C MET A 144 -11.14 -10.88 20.82
N PHE A 145 -12.26 -11.53 20.45
CA PHE A 145 -13.36 -10.88 19.75
C PHE A 145 -13.91 -9.72 20.57
N GLU A 146 -14.17 -9.92 21.87
CA GLU A 146 -14.53 -8.86 22.80
C GLU A 146 -13.39 -7.88 23.02
N SER A 147 -12.12 -8.12 22.69
CA SER A 147 -11.00 -7.17 22.84
C SER A 147 -10.69 -6.43 21.55
N VAL A 148 -11.06 -6.97 20.39
CA VAL A 148 -11.14 -6.20 19.15
C VAL A 148 -12.41 -5.35 19.21
N ILE A 149 -13.51 -5.93 19.67
CA ILE A 149 -14.74 -5.23 20.01
C ILE A 149 -14.54 -4.32 21.24
N SER A 150 -13.63 -4.59 22.19
CA SER A 150 -13.32 -3.77 23.40
C SER A 150 -12.03 -2.99 23.40
N SER A 151 -11.22 -3.08 22.37
CA SER A 151 -10.34 -1.99 21.94
C SER A 151 -11.19 -1.00 21.15
N THR A 152 -12.14 -1.50 20.35
CA THR A 152 -13.25 -0.68 19.84
C THR A 152 -14.14 -0.18 21.01
N TRP A 153 -14.33 -0.98 22.08
CA TRP A 153 -15.21 -0.71 23.24
C TRP A 153 -14.57 -0.03 24.44
N SER A 154 -13.25 0.01 24.56
CA SER A 154 -12.56 0.91 25.49
C SER A 154 -12.57 2.33 24.94
N ILE A 155 -12.49 2.45 23.60
CA ILE A 155 -12.90 3.64 22.85
C ILE A 155 -14.43 3.90 23.00
N VAL A 156 -15.28 2.87 23.20
CA VAL A 156 -16.72 2.99 23.57
C VAL A 156 -16.98 3.45 25.01
N THR A 157 -16.22 2.99 25.99
CA THR A 157 -16.45 3.32 27.41
C THR A 157 -16.17 4.79 27.72
N SER A 158 -15.34 5.44 26.91
CA SER A 158 -15.36 6.89 26.76
C SER A 158 -16.39 7.23 25.67
N GLY A 159 -17.67 7.37 26.01
CA GLY A 159 -18.75 7.58 25.03
C GLY A 159 -18.46 8.71 24.01
N ILE A 160 -17.65 9.70 24.41
CA ILE A 160 -17.14 10.78 23.56
C ILE A 160 -16.19 10.25 22.46
N SER A 161 -15.22 9.38 22.77
CA SER A 161 -14.28 8.84 21.77
C SER A 161 -14.95 7.89 20.79
N LEU A 162 -16.01 7.21 21.20
CA LEU A 162 -16.81 6.36 20.32
C LEU A 162 -17.57 7.18 19.27
N ILE A 163 -18.25 8.23 19.74
CA ILE A 163 -18.99 9.14 18.87
C ILE A 163 -18.00 9.79 17.91
N ILE A 164 -16.83 10.22 18.39
CA ILE A 164 -15.77 10.79 17.55
C ILE A 164 -15.24 9.76 16.54
N GLY A 165 -15.02 8.51 16.95
CA GLY A 165 -14.51 7.44 16.07
C GLY A 165 -15.50 7.02 14.98
N VAL A 166 -16.75 6.77 15.37
CA VAL A 166 -17.85 6.47 14.43
C VAL A 166 -18.11 7.65 13.52
N LEU A 167 -18.14 8.87 14.05
CA LEU A 167 -18.31 10.07 13.24
C LEU A 167 -17.14 10.26 12.27
N SER A 168 -15.90 9.98 12.68
CA SER A 168 -14.73 10.04 11.80
C SER A 168 -14.80 9.03 10.66
N TRP A 169 -15.17 7.78 10.96
CA TRP A 169 -15.33 6.75 9.94
C TRP A 169 -16.53 7.03 9.01
N PHE A 170 -17.62 7.53 9.58
CA PHE A 170 -18.79 7.99 8.84
C PHE A 170 -18.45 9.16 7.92
N ILE A 171 -17.64 10.13 8.38
CA ILE A 171 -17.15 11.25 7.56
C ILE A 171 -16.30 10.73 6.40
N VAL A 172 -15.38 9.79 6.63
CA VAL A 172 -14.57 9.18 5.55
C VAL A 172 -15.48 8.47 4.55
N PHE A 173 -16.42 7.66 5.02
CA PHE A 173 -17.38 6.94 4.19
C PHE A 173 -18.23 7.91 3.35
N LEU A 174 -18.70 8.99 3.97
CA LEU A 174 -19.44 10.06 3.32
C LEU A 174 -18.59 10.75 2.25
N TYR A 175 -17.31 11.03 2.53
CA TYR A 175 -16.39 11.58 1.54
C TYR A 175 -16.21 10.63 0.36
N VAL A 176 -16.05 9.32 0.60
CA VAL A 176 -15.93 8.34 -0.49
C VAL A 176 -17.17 8.41 -1.39
N ILE A 177 -18.38 8.36 -0.80
CA ILE A 177 -19.62 8.43 -1.58
C ILE A 177 -19.71 9.74 -2.35
N PHE A 178 -19.49 10.89 -1.70
CA PHE A 178 -19.60 12.19 -2.37
C PHE A 178 -18.56 12.36 -3.47
N ILE A 179 -17.30 11.96 -3.24
CA ILE A 179 -16.25 12.04 -4.25
C ILE A 179 -16.57 11.10 -5.42
N MET A 180 -17.06 9.89 -5.16
CA MET A 180 -17.47 8.96 -6.22
C MET A 180 -18.67 9.49 -7.00
N LEU A 181 -19.63 10.15 -6.34
CA LEU A 181 -20.83 10.70 -6.97
C LEU A 181 -20.51 11.94 -7.82
N ASP A 182 -19.70 12.84 -7.28
CA ASP A 182 -19.33 14.10 -7.92
C ASP A 182 -18.01 14.01 -8.70
N TYR A 183 -17.39 12.84 -8.87
CA TYR A 183 -16.09 12.70 -9.55
C TYR A 183 -16.03 13.45 -10.90
N GLU A 184 -17.07 13.32 -11.73
CA GLU A 184 -17.19 14.04 -13.01
C GLU A 184 -17.42 15.55 -12.83
N ARG A 185 -18.15 15.97 -11.79
CA ARG A 185 -18.43 17.37 -11.49
C ARG A 185 -17.23 18.08 -10.87
N LEU A 186 -16.54 17.45 -9.92
CA LEU A 186 -15.28 17.90 -9.32
C LEU A 186 -14.22 18.09 -10.39
N SER A 187 -14.07 17.11 -11.29
CA SER A 187 -13.20 17.25 -12.47
C SER A 187 -13.59 18.48 -13.28
N LYS A 188 -14.85 18.62 -13.71
CA LYS A 188 -15.34 19.78 -14.50
C LYS A 188 -15.24 21.14 -13.77
N SER A 189 -15.41 21.19 -12.45
CA SER A 189 -15.26 22.40 -11.64
C SER A 189 -13.80 22.84 -11.55
N PHE A 190 -12.87 21.90 -11.41
CA PHE A 190 -11.44 22.19 -11.55
C PHE A 190 -11.11 22.86 -12.89
N HIS A 191 -11.87 22.57 -13.97
CA HIS A 191 -11.69 23.24 -15.27
C HIS A 191 -12.05 24.73 -15.28
N ARG A 192 -12.86 25.19 -14.33
CA ARG A 192 -13.26 26.61 -14.24
C ARG A 192 -12.34 27.42 -13.33
N MET A 193 -11.65 26.76 -12.39
CA MET A 193 -10.74 27.42 -11.45
C MET A 193 -9.34 27.68 -12.05
N VAL A 194 -8.96 26.95 -13.10
CA VAL A 194 -7.66 27.13 -13.76
C VAL A 194 -7.70 28.28 -14.77
N PRO A 195 -6.80 29.29 -14.66
CA PRO A 195 -6.72 30.37 -15.63
C PRO A 195 -6.52 29.86 -17.07
N PRO A 196 -7.11 30.50 -18.10
CA PRO A 196 -7.07 30.02 -19.48
C PRO A 196 -5.65 29.77 -20.02
N ALA A 197 -4.67 30.58 -19.57
CA ALA A 197 -3.28 30.48 -19.98
C ALA A 197 -2.61 29.16 -19.59
N TYR A 198 -2.94 28.60 -18.44
CA TYR A 198 -2.31 27.37 -17.90
C TYR A 198 -3.15 26.12 -18.11
N ARG A 199 -4.36 26.28 -18.66
CA ARG A 199 -5.37 25.23 -18.83
C ARG A 199 -4.77 24.00 -19.50
N LYS A 200 -4.15 24.15 -20.68
CA LYS A 200 -3.57 23.04 -21.43
C LYS A 200 -2.55 22.24 -20.62
N THR A 201 -1.64 22.91 -19.91
CA THR A 201 -0.58 22.26 -19.12
C THR A 201 -1.14 21.51 -17.93
N VAL A 202 -2.04 22.14 -17.15
CA VAL A 202 -2.66 21.51 -15.97
C VAL A 202 -3.49 20.29 -16.37
N PHE A 203 -4.22 20.35 -17.49
CA PHE A 203 -4.97 19.20 -18.00
C PHE A 203 -4.10 18.06 -18.49
N ARG A 204 -2.97 18.38 -19.13
CA ARG A 204 -2.01 17.35 -19.55
C ARG A 204 -1.47 16.60 -18.33
N ILE A 205 -0.99 17.34 -17.32
CA ILE A 205 -0.49 16.78 -16.06
C ILE A 205 -1.56 15.94 -15.36
N GLY A 206 -2.79 16.45 -15.26
CA GLY A 206 -3.89 15.72 -14.62
C GLY A 206 -4.23 14.40 -15.32
N ASN A 207 -4.29 14.39 -16.66
CA ASN A 207 -4.50 13.17 -17.43
C ASN A 207 -3.33 12.19 -17.32
N ASP A 208 -2.10 12.69 -17.26
CA ASP A 208 -0.90 11.85 -17.08
C ASP A 208 -0.89 11.20 -15.69
N ILE A 209 -1.24 11.96 -14.64
CA ILE A 209 -1.45 11.42 -13.28
C ILE A 209 -2.51 10.33 -13.32
N GLN A 210 -3.67 10.61 -13.89
CA GLN A 210 -4.78 9.66 -13.95
C GLN A 210 -4.38 8.37 -14.70
N ARG A 211 -3.65 8.48 -15.83
CA ARG A 211 -3.20 7.30 -16.57
C ARG A 211 -2.13 6.52 -15.81
N SER A 212 -1.16 7.21 -15.22
CA SER A 212 -0.07 6.59 -14.47
C SER A 212 -0.58 5.86 -13.23
N MET A 213 -1.50 6.47 -12.47
CA MET A 213 -2.13 5.81 -11.33
C MET A 213 -2.93 4.58 -11.77
N ASN A 214 -3.73 4.68 -12.84
CA ASN A 214 -4.57 3.56 -13.29
C ASN A 214 -3.70 2.37 -13.75
N HIS A 215 -2.64 2.66 -14.49
CA HIS A 215 -1.72 1.63 -14.95
C HIS A 215 -0.96 0.99 -13.78
N TYR A 216 -0.47 1.80 -12.84
CA TYR A 216 0.22 1.33 -11.64
C TYR A 216 -0.68 0.44 -10.78
N PHE A 217 -1.88 0.89 -10.40
CA PHE A 217 -2.76 0.12 -9.52
C PHE A 217 -3.21 -1.20 -10.17
N ARG A 218 -3.53 -1.20 -11.47
CA ARG A 218 -3.94 -2.43 -12.17
C ARG A 218 -2.77 -3.40 -12.30
N GLY A 219 -1.57 -2.89 -12.61
CA GLY A 219 -0.37 -3.70 -12.67
C GLY A 219 -0.01 -4.29 -11.30
N GLN A 220 0.00 -3.45 -10.26
CA GLN A 220 0.33 -3.86 -8.90
C GLN A 220 -0.70 -4.85 -8.34
N ALA A 221 -2.00 -4.64 -8.58
CA ALA A 221 -3.02 -5.59 -8.16
C ALA A 221 -2.82 -6.97 -8.81
N LEU A 222 -2.46 -7.02 -10.10
CA LEU A 222 -2.16 -8.28 -10.78
C LEU A 222 -0.90 -8.95 -10.19
N ILE A 223 0.17 -8.17 -9.96
CA ILE A 223 1.42 -8.66 -9.36
C ILE A 223 1.14 -9.21 -7.95
N SER A 224 0.48 -8.44 -7.10
CA SER A 224 0.08 -8.82 -5.74
C SER A 224 -0.73 -10.11 -5.71
N PHE A 225 -1.68 -10.25 -6.64
CA PHE A 225 -2.47 -11.47 -6.76
C PHE A 225 -1.61 -12.68 -7.15
N CYS A 226 -0.78 -12.55 -8.19
CA CYS A 226 0.13 -13.61 -8.61
C CYS A 226 1.13 -13.99 -7.51
N VAL A 227 1.70 -13.02 -6.82
CA VAL A 227 2.64 -13.23 -5.70
C VAL A 227 1.93 -13.94 -4.55
N GLY A 228 0.71 -13.54 -4.20
CA GLY A 228 -0.08 -14.23 -3.19
C GLY A 228 -0.30 -15.70 -3.54
N VAL A 229 -0.71 -15.99 -4.79
CA VAL A 229 -0.88 -17.37 -5.27
C VAL A 229 0.44 -18.16 -5.24
N LEU A 230 1.54 -17.55 -5.66
CA LEU A 230 2.87 -18.20 -5.64
C LEU A 230 3.33 -18.53 -4.22
N PHE A 231 3.11 -17.62 -3.26
CA PHE A 231 3.40 -17.91 -1.85
C PHE A 231 2.47 -18.98 -1.27
N CYS A 232 1.17 -18.96 -1.59
CA CYS A 232 0.25 -20.02 -1.19
C CYS A 232 0.73 -21.38 -1.67
N VAL A 233 1.09 -21.49 -2.96
CA VAL A 233 1.60 -22.75 -3.54
C VAL A 233 2.93 -23.15 -2.90
N GLY A 234 3.86 -22.20 -2.73
CA GLY A 234 5.17 -22.47 -2.12
C GLY A 234 5.06 -23.00 -0.69
N PHE A 235 4.21 -22.37 0.14
CA PHE A 235 3.99 -22.83 1.51
C PHE A 235 3.17 -24.12 1.59
N LEU A 236 2.23 -24.37 0.66
CA LEU A 236 1.52 -25.64 0.57
C LEU A 236 2.47 -26.81 0.23
N ILE A 237 3.48 -26.58 -0.61
CA ILE A 237 4.49 -27.59 -0.95
C ILE A 237 5.34 -27.94 0.26
N ILE A 238 5.69 -26.95 1.10
CA ILE A 238 6.41 -27.16 2.36
C ILE A 238 5.53 -27.89 3.39
N GLY A 239 4.20 -27.83 3.25
CA GLY A 239 3.26 -28.33 4.24
C GLY A 239 3.07 -27.37 5.42
N MET A 240 3.28 -26.08 5.20
CA MET A 240 3.19 -25.08 6.26
C MET A 240 1.74 -24.90 6.73
N PRO A 241 1.49 -24.86 8.05
CA PRO A 241 0.19 -24.48 8.59
C PRO A 241 -0.18 -23.05 8.16
N LEU A 242 -1.47 -22.79 7.93
CA LEU A 242 -2.01 -21.53 7.36
C LEU A 242 -1.36 -21.09 6.02
N ALA A 243 -0.75 -21.99 5.24
CA ALA A 243 -0.06 -21.65 3.98
C ALA A 243 -0.84 -20.69 3.07
N VAL A 244 -2.15 -20.95 2.88
CA VAL A 244 -3.03 -20.14 2.03
C VAL A 244 -3.25 -18.74 2.61
N ILE A 245 -3.43 -18.65 3.93
CA ILE A 245 -3.70 -17.37 4.60
C ILE A 245 -2.45 -16.52 4.61
N LEU A 246 -1.31 -17.12 4.95
CA LEU A 246 -0.02 -16.45 4.97
C LEU A 246 0.35 -15.99 3.55
N GLY A 247 0.18 -16.84 2.54
CA GLY A 247 0.44 -16.47 1.15
C GLY A 247 -0.44 -15.32 0.66
N MET A 248 -1.75 -15.35 0.93
CA MET A 248 -2.63 -14.22 0.60
C MET A 248 -2.29 -12.95 1.38
N PHE A 249 -1.90 -13.06 2.65
CA PHE A 249 -1.46 -11.93 3.46
C PHE A 249 -0.19 -11.29 2.89
N ILE A 250 0.78 -12.10 2.46
CA ILE A 250 1.99 -11.62 1.77
C ILE A 250 1.62 -10.93 0.45
N GLY A 251 0.74 -11.54 -0.35
CA GLY A 251 0.25 -10.94 -1.59
C GLY A 251 -0.42 -9.59 -1.38
N LEU A 252 -1.23 -9.45 -0.31
CA LEU A 252 -1.85 -8.19 0.09
C LEU A 252 -0.80 -7.14 0.47
N LEU A 253 0.17 -7.51 1.32
CA LEU A 253 1.25 -6.61 1.71
C LEU A 253 2.09 -6.18 0.50
N ASN A 254 2.24 -7.06 -0.49
CA ASN A 254 2.95 -6.74 -1.74
C ASN A 254 2.25 -5.65 -2.57
N MET A 255 1.00 -5.25 -2.25
CA MET A 255 0.35 -4.09 -2.88
C MET A 255 1.17 -2.80 -2.67
N VAL A 256 1.95 -2.75 -1.59
CA VAL A 256 2.95 -1.71 -1.36
C VAL A 256 4.34 -2.34 -1.44
N PRO A 257 5.24 -1.84 -2.30
CA PRO A 257 6.58 -2.38 -2.42
C PRO A 257 7.30 -2.50 -1.07
N TYR A 258 8.00 -3.62 -0.87
CA TYR A 258 8.75 -3.97 0.35
C TYR A 258 7.95 -4.19 1.63
N LEU A 259 6.66 -3.80 1.72
CA LEU A 259 5.85 -4.07 2.92
C LEU A 259 5.68 -5.57 3.19
N GLN A 260 5.76 -6.39 2.14
CA GLN A 260 5.73 -7.85 2.30
C GLN A 260 6.83 -8.40 3.21
N LEU A 261 7.94 -7.69 3.46
CA LEU A 261 8.95 -8.14 4.41
C LEU A 261 8.45 -8.21 5.86
N ILE A 262 7.38 -7.46 6.21
CA ILE A 262 6.74 -7.53 7.52
C ILE A 262 6.20 -8.94 7.80
N SER A 263 5.84 -9.68 6.75
CA SER A 263 5.36 -11.06 6.86
C SER A 263 6.42 -12.07 7.32
N LEU A 264 7.71 -11.70 7.33
CA LEU A 264 8.76 -12.58 7.85
C LEU A 264 8.55 -12.88 9.33
N VAL A 265 8.02 -11.94 10.09
CA VAL A 265 7.73 -12.12 11.53
C VAL A 265 6.70 -13.24 11.75
N PRO A 266 5.47 -13.17 11.20
CA PRO A 266 4.49 -14.25 11.36
C PRO A 266 4.95 -15.55 10.69
N THR A 267 5.69 -15.50 9.58
CA THR A 267 6.25 -16.71 8.94
C THR A 267 7.22 -17.42 9.87
N THR A 268 8.15 -16.68 10.48
CA THR A 268 9.15 -17.25 11.40
C THR A 268 8.48 -17.89 12.62
N LEU A 269 7.43 -17.25 13.14
CA LEU A 269 6.63 -17.80 14.22
C LEU A 269 5.95 -19.11 13.80
N LEU A 270 5.38 -19.18 12.59
CA LEU A 270 4.77 -20.40 12.07
C LEU A 270 5.79 -21.51 11.81
N CYS A 271 7.01 -21.19 11.35
CA CYS A 271 8.10 -22.16 11.23
C CYS A 271 8.45 -22.79 12.59
N LEU A 272 8.47 -21.98 13.66
CA LEU A 272 8.73 -22.47 15.01
C LEU A 272 7.68 -23.49 15.43
N VAL A 273 6.41 -23.19 15.22
CA VAL A 273 5.33 -24.10 15.63
C VAL A 273 5.30 -25.36 14.77
N CYS A 274 5.52 -25.23 13.46
CA CYS A 274 5.60 -26.37 12.55
C CYS A 274 6.75 -27.32 12.91
N SER A 275 7.90 -26.78 13.33
CA SER A 275 9.04 -27.57 13.82
C SER A 275 8.68 -28.42 15.04
N VAL A 276 7.88 -27.85 15.96
CA VAL A 276 7.41 -28.56 17.16
C VAL A 276 6.43 -29.68 16.81
N ASP A 277 5.52 -29.44 15.85
CA ASP A 277 4.48 -30.41 15.45
C ASP A 277 5.04 -31.59 14.64
N SER A 278 5.84 -31.28 13.62
CA SER A 278 6.36 -32.27 12.67
C SER A 278 7.62 -32.98 13.17
N GLY A 279 8.25 -32.48 14.24
CA GLY A 279 9.52 -33.01 14.75
C GLY A 279 10.72 -32.76 13.82
N ILE A 280 10.58 -31.83 12.87
CA ILE A 280 11.62 -31.45 11.91
C ILE A 280 12.39 -30.24 12.45
N ASP A 281 13.70 -30.19 12.24
CA ASP A 281 14.55 -29.09 12.67
C ASP A 281 14.04 -27.73 12.16
N PHE A 282 13.91 -26.76 13.07
CA PHE A 282 13.47 -25.39 12.75
C PHE A 282 14.25 -24.77 11.59
N TRP A 283 15.56 -24.97 11.56
CA TRP A 283 16.44 -24.42 10.54
C TRP A 283 16.16 -24.97 9.14
N VAL A 284 15.68 -26.21 9.04
CA VAL A 284 15.29 -26.82 7.76
C VAL A 284 14.04 -26.13 7.23
N ILE A 285 12.97 -26.09 8.02
CA ILE A 285 11.70 -25.45 7.64
C ILE A 285 11.91 -23.95 7.34
N PHE A 286 12.69 -23.27 8.17
CA PHE A 286 12.99 -21.85 7.98
C PHE A 286 13.74 -21.59 6.67
N TRP A 287 14.72 -22.43 6.33
CA TRP A 287 15.46 -22.29 5.08
C TRP A 287 14.60 -22.63 3.85
N GLU A 288 13.71 -23.61 3.96
CA GLU A 288 12.71 -23.91 2.92
C GLU A 288 11.76 -22.71 2.71
N CYS A 289 11.26 -22.11 3.78
CA CYS A 289 10.47 -20.88 3.69
C CYS A 289 11.27 -19.75 3.04
N MET A 290 12.54 -19.54 3.44
CA MET A 290 13.39 -18.53 2.80
C MET A 290 13.66 -18.83 1.33
N ALA A 291 13.79 -20.09 0.95
CA ALA A 291 13.89 -20.49 -0.45
C ALA A 291 12.62 -20.09 -1.23
N VAL A 292 11.43 -20.30 -0.67
CA VAL A 292 10.17 -19.82 -1.27
C VAL A 292 10.17 -18.30 -1.39
N TYR A 293 10.54 -17.55 -0.35
CA TYR A 293 10.67 -16.09 -0.44
C TYR A 293 11.61 -15.67 -1.57
N CYS A 294 12.78 -16.30 -1.66
CA CYS A 294 13.78 -15.98 -2.67
C CYS A 294 13.28 -16.28 -4.09
N ILE A 295 12.68 -17.47 -4.30
CA ILE A 295 12.13 -17.88 -5.58
C ILE A 295 10.99 -16.96 -6.02
N VAL A 296 10.03 -16.69 -5.12
CA VAL A 296 8.89 -15.82 -5.44
C VAL A 296 9.36 -14.40 -5.71
N GLN A 297 10.35 -13.87 -4.97
CA GLN A 297 10.92 -12.55 -5.26
C GLN A 297 11.67 -12.51 -6.57
N CYS A 298 12.44 -13.55 -6.91
CA CYS A 298 13.08 -13.63 -8.22
C CYS A 298 12.04 -13.65 -9.34
N ILE A 299 10.96 -14.43 -9.19
CA ILE A 299 9.85 -14.47 -10.15
C ILE A 299 9.18 -13.09 -10.23
N GLN A 300 8.94 -12.43 -9.09
CA GLN A 300 8.35 -11.11 -9.02
C GLN A 300 9.20 -10.09 -9.79
N ASP A 301 10.47 -9.95 -9.41
CA ASP A 301 11.33 -8.86 -9.89
C ASP A 301 11.85 -9.11 -11.31
N LEU A 302 12.12 -10.36 -11.68
CA LEU A 302 12.67 -10.71 -13.01
C LEU A 302 11.58 -10.97 -14.06
N PHE A 303 10.38 -11.37 -13.67
CA PHE A 303 9.33 -11.76 -14.62
C PHE A 303 8.04 -10.94 -14.49
N LEU A 304 7.39 -10.93 -13.32
CA LEU A 304 6.08 -10.27 -13.15
C LEU A 304 6.21 -8.75 -13.33
N THR A 305 7.09 -8.11 -12.59
CA THR A 305 7.31 -6.66 -12.61
C THR A 305 7.63 -6.14 -14.03
N PRO A 306 8.65 -6.64 -14.74
CA PRO A 306 8.95 -6.15 -16.09
C PRO A 306 7.88 -6.50 -17.12
N LYS A 307 7.16 -7.62 -16.97
CA LYS A 307 6.10 -8.01 -17.92
C LYS A 307 4.82 -7.21 -17.73
N ILE A 308 4.47 -6.87 -16.48
CA ILE A 308 3.20 -6.22 -16.13
C ILE A 308 3.35 -4.71 -16.05
N MET A 309 4.41 -4.21 -15.40
CA MET A 309 4.69 -2.78 -15.28
C MET A 309 5.61 -2.23 -16.38
N GLY A 310 6.32 -3.08 -17.13
CA GLY A 310 7.13 -2.65 -18.27
C GLY A 310 8.20 -1.63 -17.86
N LYS A 311 8.32 -0.56 -18.67
CA LYS A 311 9.26 0.55 -18.42
C LYS A 311 8.83 1.46 -17.25
N ALA A 312 7.62 1.32 -16.71
CA ALA A 312 7.10 2.21 -15.68
C ALA A 312 7.84 2.07 -14.33
N MET A 313 8.53 0.94 -14.11
CA MET A 313 9.32 0.68 -12.90
C MET A 313 10.84 0.74 -13.13
N GLY A 314 11.33 1.40 -14.19
CA GLY A 314 12.77 1.60 -14.42
C GLY A 314 13.51 2.45 -13.37
N LEU A 315 12.92 2.65 -12.19
CA LEU A 315 13.50 3.38 -11.08
C LEU A 315 14.54 2.50 -10.37
N ASN A 316 15.69 3.09 -10.07
CA ASN A 316 16.67 2.46 -9.18
C ASN A 316 16.00 2.15 -7.83
N PRO A 317 16.20 0.96 -7.22
CA PRO A 317 15.68 0.63 -5.88
C PRO A 317 15.89 1.72 -4.83
N ALA A 318 17.02 2.45 -4.88
CA ALA A 318 17.29 3.58 -3.99
C ALA A 318 16.23 4.70 -4.11
N ILE A 319 15.75 4.99 -5.32
CA ILE A 319 14.70 5.98 -5.58
C ILE A 319 13.36 5.49 -5.04
N ILE A 320 13.08 4.19 -5.16
CA ILE A 320 11.85 3.59 -4.61
C ILE A 320 11.82 3.73 -3.09
N LEU A 321 12.93 3.37 -2.42
CA LEU A 321 13.05 3.50 -0.97
C LEU A 321 12.95 4.95 -0.52
N LEU A 322 13.67 5.87 -1.17
CA LEU A 322 13.59 7.30 -0.88
C LEU A 322 12.16 7.83 -1.06
N SER A 323 11.50 7.44 -2.14
CA SER A 323 10.12 7.78 -2.45
C SER A 323 9.17 7.31 -1.35
N LEU A 324 9.27 6.04 -0.92
CA LEU A 324 8.47 5.49 0.17
C LEU A 324 8.70 6.27 1.47
N SER A 325 9.95 6.60 1.83
CA SER A 325 10.26 7.37 3.03
C SER A 325 9.69 8.78 2.97
N VAL A 326 9.86 9.49 1.85
CA VAL A 326 9.40 10.88 1.69
C VAL A 326 7.87 10.94 1.68
N TRP A 327 7.21 10.17 0.81
CA TRP A 327 5.75 10.20 0.70
C TRP A 327 5.09 9.59 1.94
N GLY A 328 5.66 8.51 2.49
CA GLY A 328 5.19 7.91 3.74
C GLY A 328 5.26 8.86 4.93
N SER A 329 6.31 9.69 5.03
CA SER A 329 6.40 10.71 6.09
C SER A 329 5.43 11.87 5.88
N LEU A 330 5.12 12.22 4.62
CA LEU A 330 4.23 13.35 4.29
C LEU A 330 2.75 13.00 4.47
N LEU A 331 2.34 11.84 3.96
CA LEU A 331 0.93 11.43 3.84
C LEU A 331 0.62 10.12 4.58
N GLY A 332 1.55 9.60 5.39
CA GLY A 332 1.37 8.34 6.12
C GLY A 332 1.23 7.14 5.18
N PHE A 333 0.38 6.19 5.56
CA PHE A 333 0.11 4.97 4.78
C PHE A 333 -0.36 5.26 3.35
N LEU A 334 -1.16 6.31 3.16
CA LEU A 334 -1.62 6.74 1.85
C LEU A 334 -0.44 7.14 0.95
N GLY A 335 0.54 7.84 1.52
CA GLY A 335 1.77 8.21 0.85
C GLY A 335 2.55 7.02 0.33
N LEU A 336 2.61 5.93 1.10
CA LEU A 336 3.28 4.70 0.69
C LEU A 336 2.63 4.07 -0.55
N ILE A 337 1.30 4.04 -0.62
CA ILE A 337 0.55 3.45 -1.74
C ILE A 337 0.80 4.24 -3.04
N ILE A 338 0.81 5.57 -2.96
CA ILE A 338 0.90 6.45 -4.13
C ILE A 338 2.33 6.92 -4.43
N ALA A 339 3.31 6.51 -3.62
CA ALA A 339 4.69 6.98 -3.69
C ALA A 339 5.28 6.80 -5.09
N LEU A 340 5.16 5.58 -5.62
CA LEU A 340 5.73 5.21 -6.92
C LEU A 340 5.17 6.03 -8.09
N PRO A 341 3.84 6.04 -8.36
CA PRO A 341 3.30 6.78 -9.48
C PRO A 341 3.58 8.29 -9.39
N LEU A 342 3.61 8.88 -8.19
CA LEU A 342 3.94 10.29 -8.03
C LEU A 342 5.42 10.56 -8.34
N THR A 343 6.33 9.72 -7.84
CA THR A 343 7.76 9.88 -8.09
C THR A 343 8.12 9.66 -9.55
N THR A 344 7.52 8.67 -10.22
CA THR A 344 7.74 8.47 -11.67
C THR A 344 7.29 9.67 -12.48
N LEU A 345 6.16 10.29 -12.12
CA LEU A 345 5.67 11.48 -12.80
C LEU A 345 6.58 12.68 -12.55
N LEU A 346 7.01 12.89 -11.30
CA LEU A 346 7.95 13.96 -10.97
C LEU A 346 9.25 13.85 -11.78
N LEU A 347 9.80 12.64 -11.89
CA LEU A 347 11.01 12.40 -12.69
C LEU A 347 10.77 12.61 -14.19
N ALA A 348 9.66 12.12 -14.74
CA ALA A 348 9.32 12.33 -16.14
C ALA A 348 9.18 13.82 -16.50
N TYR A 349 8.56 14.62 -15.63
CA TYR A 349 8.43 16.06 -15.81
C TYR A 349 9.75 16.80 -15.59
N TYR A 350 10.60 16.32 -14.69
CA TYR A 350 11.95 16.86 -14.50
C TYR A 350 12.82 16.64 -15.74
N ASP A 351 12.76 15.45 -16.35
CA ASP A 351 13.45 15.13 -17.60
C ASP A 351 12.90 15.94 -18.79
N GLU A 352 11.58 16.13 -18.88
CA GLU A 352 10.97 17.01 -19.89
C GLU A 352 11.45 18.46 -19.72
N TYR A 353 11.58 18.94 -18.48
CA TYR A 353 12.09 20.29 -18.22
C TYR A 353 13.55 20.43 -18.66
N LEU A 354 14.42 19.46 -18.35
CA LEU A 354 15.83 19.47 -18.75
C LEU A 354 16.02 19.37 -20.28
N THR A 355 15.22 18.54 -20.95
CA THR A 355 15.25 18.39 -22.41
C THR A 355 14.74 19.64 -23.13
N VAL A 356 13.72 20.32 -22.59
CA VAL A 356 13.26 21.61 -23.13
C VAL A 356 14.31 22.70 -22.91
N VAL A 357 14.98 22.72 -21.76
CA VAL A 357 16.06 23.70 -21.47
C VAL A 357 17.25 23.49 -22.40
N SER A 358 17.67 22.25 -22.64
CA SER A 358 18.78 21.93 -23.55
C SER A 358 18.46 22.26 -25.02
N HIS A 359 17.28 21.93 -25.53
CA HIS A 359 16.89 22.33 -26.90
C HIS A 359 16.77 23.84 -27.09
N ARG A 360 16.38 24.57 -26.03
CA ARG A 360 16.36 26.04 -26.08
C ARG A 360 17.76 26.64 -26.06
N ALA A 361 18.72 25.98 -25.41
CA ALA A 361 20.13 26.34 -25.47
C ALA A 361 20.73 26.09 -26.86
N GLU A 362 20.45 24.94 -27.49
CA GLU A 362 20.93 24.62 -28.84
C GLU A 362 20.37 25.53 -29.95
N LYS A 363 19.10 25.92 -29.87
CA LYS A 363 18.50 26.87 -30.83
C LYS A 363 19.11 28.27 -30.73
N HIS A 364 19.66 28.63 -29.58
CA HIS A 364 20.26 29.94 -29.34
C HIS A 364 21.74 30.02 -29.80
N ASP A 365 22.35 28.87 -30.09
CA ASP A 365 23.77 28.74 -30.50
C ASP A 365 23.95 28.51 -32.01
N LYS A 366 22.86 28.42 -32.80
CA LYS A 366 22.95 28.45 -34.27
C LYS A 366 23.04 29.90 -34.74
N PRO A 367 24.17 30.35 -35.34
CA PRO A 367 24.26 31.69 -35.90
C PRO A 367 23.30 31.81 -37.08
N ASP A 368 22.61 32.95 -37.12
CA ASP A 368 21.63 33.31 -38.15
C ASP A 368 22.34 33.42 -39.52
N LYS A 369 22.44 32.31 -40.26
CA LYS A 369 22.84 32.31 -41.67
C LYS A 369 21.68 32.81 -42.53
N LYS A 370 21.27 34.06 -42.34
CA LYS A 370 20.39 34.81 -43.25
C LYS A 370 20.79 36.29 -43.27
N THR A 371 21.93 36.59 -43.88
CA THR A 371 22.26 37.91 -44.46
C THR A 371 23.60 37.80 -45.20
N ALA A 372 23.60 37.14 -46.36
CA ALA A 372 24.60 37.31 -47.42
C ALA A 372 24.21 36.47 -48.65
N THR A 373 23.25 36.95 -49.43
CA THR A 373 23.33 37.00 -50.90
C THR A 373 22.17 37.81 -51.44
#